data_AF-A0A925NMJ6-F1
#
_entry.id   AF-A0A925NMJ6-F1
#
_cell.length_a   1.000
_cell.length_b   1.000
_cell.length_c   1.000
_cell.angle_alpha   90.00
_cell.angle_beta   90.00
_cell.angle_gamma   90.00
#
_symmetry.space_group_name_H-M   'P 1'
#
loop_
_entity.id
_entity.type
_entity.pdbx_description
1 polymer ?
#
loop_
_entity_poly.entity_id
_entity_poly.type
_entity_poly.pdbx_seq_one_letter_code
_entity_poly.pdbx_strand_id
1 'polypeptide(L)'
;MRSFLSKTRRYNLVVLFAILSLVTVEIPVQHFVDLGRFQHYAIAVGLFAFGYVAQTIFSWKELSRWARFTYLITALFFGSMGMVFYYNPWLDFKMRLPSPEREATRSFIIYSYMTMSVIMGGIWLKLAHEESKEKQQLFAENSD
;
A
#
# COMPACT_ATOMS: atom_id res chain seq x y z
N MET A 1 -7.07 -24.28 -15.28
CA MET A 1 -5.89 -23.46 -14.85
C MET A 1 -5.79 -22.11 -15.58
N ARG A 2 -5.81 -22.03 -16.92
CA ARG A 2 -5.77 -20.75 -17.68
C ARG A 2 -6.88 -19.74 -17.33
N SER A 3 -8.11 -20.20 -17.06
CA SER A 3 -9.24 -19.36 -16.63
C SER A 3 -9.07 -18.78 -15.21
N PHE A 4 -8.38 -19.48 -14.31
CA PHE A 4 -8.11 -19.00 -12.96
C PHE A 4 -7.00 -17.94 -12.95
N LEU A 5 -5.96 -18.14 -13.77
CA LEU A 5 -4.85 -17.20 -13.95
C LEU A 5 -5.29 -15.88 -14.59
N SER A 6 -6.27 -15.90 -15.51
CA SER A 6 -6.80 -14.66 -16.09
C SER A 6 -7.63 -13.85 -15.09
N LYS A 7 -8.38 -14.51 -14.20
CA LYS A 7 -9.17 -13.85 -13.13
C LYS A 7 -8.28 -13.26 -12.03
N THR A 8 -7.16 -13.91 -11.69
CA THR A 8 -6.23 -13.45 -10.65
C THR A 8 -5.22 -12.41 -11.15
N ARG A 9 -5.05 -12.26 -12.47
CA ARG A 9 -4.11 -11.31 -13.09
C ARG A 9 -4.21 -9.87 -12.55
N ARG A 10 -5.40 -9.47 -12.10
CA ARG A 10 -5.69 -8.14 -11.52
C ARG A 10 -4.97 -7.87 -10.20
N TYR A 11 -4.42 -8.90 -9.54
CA TYR A 11 -3.77 -8.79 -8.23
C TYR A 11 -2.32 -9.30 -8.22
N ASN A 12 -1.84 -9.92 -9.31
CA ASN A 12 -0.57 -10.64 -9.32
C ASN A 12 0.64 -9.75 -9.00
N LEU A 13 0.69 -8.52 -9.50
CA LEU A 13 1.81 -7.61 -9.24
C LEU A 13 1.75 -7.11 -7.79
N VAL A 14 0.58 -6.75 -7.28
CA VAL A 14 0.44 -6.36 -5.87
C VAL A 14 0.91 -7.49 -4.95
N VAL A 15 0.50 -8.73 -5.22
CA VAL A 15 0.92 -9.91 -4.43
C VAL A 15 2.43 -10.15 -4.55
N LEU A 16 3.00 -10.08 -5.75
CA LEU A 16 4.44 -10.23 -5.96
C LEU A 16 5.22 -9.20 -5.14
N PHE A 17 4.85 -7.92 -5.24
CA PHE A 17 5.52 -6.84 -4.50
C PHE A 17 5.25 -6.89 -3.00
N ALA A 18 4.12 -7.42 -2.55
CA ALA A 18 3.88 -7.71 -1.14
C ALA A 18 4.83 -8.80 -0.62
N ILE A 19 5.05 -9.87 -1.39
CA ILE A 19 6.02 -10.91 -1.04
C ILE A 19 7.43 -10.32 -1.01
N LEU A 20 7.83 -9.55 -2.03
CA LEU A 20 9.15 -8.90 -2.04
C LEU A 20 9.33 -7.92 -0.88
N SER A 21 8.27 -7.19 -0.50
CA SER A 21 8.26 -6.30 0.67
C SER A 21 8.49 -7.09 1.96
N LEU A 22 7.79 -8.21 2.16
CA LEU A 22 8.00 -9.09 3.31
C LEU A 22 9.42 -9.69 3.33
N VAL A 23 9.91 -10.16 2.19
CA VAL A 23 11.31 -10.63 2.07
C VAL A 23 12.29 -9.52 2.43
N THR A 24 12.00 -8.28 2.02
CA THR A 24 12.83 -7.13 2.40
C THR A 24 12.81 -6.91 3.90
N VAL A 25 11.67 -7.03 4.58
CA VAL A 25 11.59 -6.93 6.05
C VAL A 25 12.43 -7.99 6.76
N GLU A 26 12.39 -9.23 6.25
CA GLU A 26 13.10 -10.37 6.86
C GLU A 26 14.60 -10.39 6.55
N ILE A 27 15.02 -9.87 5.38
CA ILE A 27 16.42 -9.79 4.99
C ILE A 27 16.95 -8.41 5.39
N PRO A 28 17.71 -8.29 6.48
CA PRO A 28 18.26 -7.02 6.94
C PRO A 28 19.25 -6.45 5.92
N VAL A 29 18.74 -5.66 4.97
CA VAL A 29 19.53 -4.92 3.97
C VAL A 29 20.54 -3.98 4.66
N GLN A 30 20.27 -3.61 5.92
CA GLN A 30 21.19 -2.91 6.83
C GLN A 30 22.56 -3.59 7.00
N HIS A 31 22.73 -4.89 6.67
CA HIS A 31 24.04 -5.55 6.67
C HIS A 31 24.88 -5.28 5.41
N PHE A 32 24.25 -4.78 4.35
CA PHE A 32 24.90 -4.51 3.07
C PHE A 32 25.02 -3.01 2.78
N VAL A 33 24.16 -2.19 3.38
CA VAL A 33 24.11 -0.74 3.19
C VAL A 33 23.90 -0.06 4.55
N ASP A 34 24.57 1.07 4.77
CA ASP A 34 24.44 1.86 5.99
C ASP A 34 23.04 2.53 6.04
N LEU A 35 22.08 1.81 6.61
CA LEU A 35 20.67 2.19 6.70
C LEU A 35 20.18 1.98 8.12
N GLY A 36 19.46 2.98 8.64
CA GLY A 36 18.72 2.82 9.90
C GLY A 36 17.57 1.81 9.75
N ARG A 37 17.19 1.15 10.85
CA ARG A 37 16.08 0.17 10.87
C ARG A 37 14.76 0.73 10.30
N PHE A 38 14.44 1.98 10.61
CA PHE A 38 13.25 2.65 10.09
C PHE A 38 13.33 2.93 8.59
N GLN A 39 14.52 3.28 8.09
CA GLN A 39 14.74 3.48 6.66
C GLN A 39 14.62 2.15 5.91
N HIS A 40 15.06 1.06 6.52
CA HIS A 40 14.88 -0.28 5.99
C HIS A 40 13.39 -0.66 5.88
N TYR A 41 12.58 -0.45 6.93
CA TYR A 41 11.14 -0.65 6.84
C TYR A 41 10.47 0.29 5.84
N ALA A 42 10.95 1.53 5.73
CA ALA A 42 10.46 2.49 4.75
C ALA A 42 10.67 2.01 3.31
N ILE A 43 11.81 1.36 3.02
CA ILE A 43 12.06 0.73 1.71
C ILE A 43 11.05 -0.40 1.46
N ALA A 44 10.80 -1.26 2.45
CA ALA A 44 9.81 -2.33 2.30
C ALA A 44 8.40 -1.79 2.02
N VAL A 45 7.97 -0.74 2.73
CA VAL A 45 6.69 -0.06 2.50
C VAL A 45 6.66 0.60 1.11
N GLY A 46 7.75 1.24 0.70
CA GLY A 46 7.88 1.83 -0.64
C GLY A 46 7.79 0.78 -1.75
N LEU A 47 8.38 -0.39 -1.55
CA LEU A 47 8.31 -1.52 -2.48
C LEU A 47 6.87 -2.05 -2.61
N PHE A 48 6.13 -2.13 -1.50
CA PHE A 48 4.72 -2.50 -1.52
C PHE A 48 3.87 -1.46 -2.26
N ALA A 49 4.10 -0.16 -2.00
CA ALA A 49 3.43 0.93 -2.70
C ALA A 49 3.66 0.88 -4.21
N PHE A 50 4.89 0.56 -4.63
CA PHE A 50 5.25 0.40 -6.04
C PHE A 50 4.46 -0.74 -6.71
N GLY A 51 4.16 -1.82 -5.97
CA GLY A 51 3.28 -2.89 -6.45
C GLY A 51 1.91 -2.41 -6.92
N TYR A 52 1.29 -1.47 -6.18
CA TYR A 52 0.02 -0.86 -6.58
C TYR A 52 0.15 0.03 -7.81
N VAL A 53 1.23 0.80 -7.93
CA VAL A 53 1.50 1.62 -9.13
C VAL A 53 1.67 0.71 -10.35
N ALA A 54 2.53 -0.30 -10.24
CA ALA A 54 2.78 -1.26 -11.30
C ALA A 54 1.49 -1.96 -11.73
N GLN A 55 0.73 -2.52 -10.78
CA GLN A 55 -0.56 -3.16 -11.10
C GLN A 55 -1.52 -2.22 -11.80
N THR A 56 -1.59 -0.96 -11.36
CA THR A 56 -2.48 0.04 -11.96
C THR A 56 -2.08 0.34 -13.40
N ILE A 57 -0.79 0.52 -13.68
CA ILE A 57 -0.29 0.79 -15.03
C ILE A 57 -0.51 -0.42 -15.95
N PHE A 58 -0.13 -1.61 -15.52
CA PHE A 58 -0.21 -2.83 -16.34
C PHE A 58 -1.65 -3.29 -16.58
N SER A 59 -2.56 -3.07 -15.63
CA SER A 59 -3.98 -3.41 -15.75
C SER A 59 -4.85 -2.19 -16.03
N TRP A 60 -4.29 -1.07 -16.52
CA TRP A 60 -5.02 0.19 -16.67
C TRP A 60 -6.32 0.01 -17.46
N LYS A 61 -6.28 -0.72 -18.57
CA LYS A 61 -7.47 -0.95 -19.43
C LYS A 61 -8.51 -1.88 -18.81
N GLU A 62 -8.12 -2.70 -17.83
CA GLU A 62 -8.95 -3.76 -17.25
C GLU A 62 -9.59 -3.37 -15.92
N LEU A 63 -8.97 -2.42 -15.21
CA LEU A 63 -9.45 -1.92 -13.93
C LEU A 63 -10.60 -0.93 -14.15
N SER A 64 -11.62 -1.02 -13.31
CA SER A 64 -12.68 -0.02 -13.23
C SER A 64 -12.13 1.34 -12.76
N ARG A 65 -12.88 2.43 -12.98
CA ARG A 65 -12.45 3.77 -12.52
C ARG A 65 -12.23 3.80 -11.01
N TRP A 66 -13.09 3.14 -10.25
CA TRP A 66 -12.95 2.99 -8.79
C TRP A 66 -11.73 2.17 -8.41
N ALA A 67 -11.47 1.04 -9.09
CA ALA A 67 -10.30 0.23 -8.80
C ALA A 67 -8.99 1.01 -9.04
N ARG A 68 -8.90 1.75 -10.16
CA ARG A 68 -7.74 2.62 -10.44
C ARG A 68 -7.56 3.68 -9.36
N PHE A 69 -8.64 4.35 -8.98
CA PHE A 69 -8.59 5.37 -7.93
C PHE A 69 -8.12 4.77 -6.60
N THR A 70 -8.71 3.66 -6.16
CA THR A 70 -8.35 2.97 -4.92
C THR A 70 -6.89 2.51 -4.93
N TYR A 71 -6.39 1.99 -6.06
CA TYR A 71 -5.00 1.53 -6.13
C TYR A 71 -4.02 2.69 -6.13
N LEU A 72 -4.30 3.77 -6.86
CA LEU A 72 -3.46 4.97 -6.87
C LEU A 72 -3.42 5.66 -5.52
N ILE A 73 -4.55 5.80 -4.82
CA ILE A 73 -4.57 6.40 -3.49
C ILE A 73 -3.88 5.51 -2.46
N THR A 74 -3.99 4.17 -2.59
CA THR A 74 -3.22 3.21 -1.77
C THR A 74 -1.72 3.36 -2.02
N ALA A 75 -1.31 3.44 -3.28
CA ALA A 75 0.09 3.67 -3.66
C ALA A 75 0.62 5.00 -3.13
N LEU A 76 -0.16 6.08 -3.26
CA LEU A 76 0.23 7.40 -2.76
C LEU A 76 0.36 7.41 -1.24
N PHE A 77 -0.58 6.78 -0.54
CA PHE A 77 -0.57 6.67 0.91
C PHE A 77 0.68 5.94 1.42
N PHE A 78 0.91 4.69 0.98
CA PHE A 78 2.08 3.93 1.40
C PHE A 78 3.38 4.51 0.86
N GLY A 79 3.40 5.06 -0.35
CA GLY A 79 4.56 5.72 -0.92
C GLY A 79 4.97 6.96 -0.11
N SER A 80 4.01 7.80 0.27
CA SER A 80 4.27 8.96 1.13
C SER A 80 4.78 8.52 2.50
N MET A 81 4.20 7.46 3.08
CA MET A 81 4.62 6.90 4.36
C MET A 81 6.07 6.39 4.29
N GLY A 82 6.41 5.66 3.24
CA GLY A 82 7.79 5.23 2.97
C GLY A 82 8.74 6.41 2.88
N MET A 83 8.41 7.45 2.10
CA MET A 83 9.24 8.65 1.99
C MET A 83 9.43 9.35 3.35
N VAL A 84 8.34 9.55 4.10
CA VAL A 84 8.39 10.21 5.41
C VAL A 84 9.32 9.45 6.37
N PHE A 85 9.16 8.13 6.50
CA PHE A 85 10.02 7.34 7.40
C PHE A 85 11.47 7.22 6.90
N TYR A 86 11.70 7.22 5.58
CA TYR A 86 13.03 7.17 5.01
C TYR A 86 13.85 8.45 5.29
N TYR A 87 13.23 9.61 5.11
CA TYR A 87 13.89 10.90 5.31
C TYR A 87 13.89 11.39 6.76
N ASN A 88 13.07 10.79 7.63
CA ASN A 88 12.95 11.19 9.04
C ASN A 88 13.29 10.02 9.98
N PRO A 89 14.56 9.57 10.03
CA PRO A 89 14.98 8.45 10.88
C PRO A 89 14.79 8.72 12.38
N TRP A 90 14.66 10.00 12.78
CA TRP A 90 14.35 10.43 14.14
C TRP A 90 12.91 10.07 14.58
N LEU A 91 12.05 9.61 13.68
CA LEU A 91 10.74 9.05 14.02
C LEU A 91 10.83 7.70 14.76
N ASP A 92 12.02 7.14 14.95
CA ASP A 92 12.26 5.93 15.75
C ASP A 92 11.92 6.17 17.24
N PHE A 93 11.14 5.25 17.85
CA PHE A 93 10.76 5.29 19.27
C PHE A 93 11.94 5.13 20.22
N LYS A 94 13.04 4.56 19.73
CA LYS A 94 14.26 4.34 20.51
C LYS A 94 15.24 5.51 20.46
N MET A 95 15.04 6.48 19.56
CA MET A 95 15.82 7.72 19.59
C MET A 95 15.29 8.62 20.70
N ARG A 96 16.15 8.99 21.66
CA ARG A 96 15.84 10.06 22.61
C ARG A 96 15.64 11.34 21.82
N LEU A 97 14.39 11.79 21.71
CA LEU A 97 14.07 13.06 21.08
C LEU A 97 14.54 14.19 22.01
N PRO A 98 15.42 15.09 21.56
CA PRO A 98 15.95 16.14 22.44
C PRO A 98 14.96 17.29 22.69
N SER A 99 13.91 17.43 21.86
CA SER A 99 13.00 18.58 21.90
C SER A 99 11.51 18.20 21.92
N PRO A 100 10.68 18.88 22.75
CA PRO A 100 9.22 18.69 22.79
C PRO A 100 8.52 18.87 21.44
N GLU A 101 9.05 19.74 20.58
CA GLU A 101 8.51 20.00 19.23
C GLU A 101 8.56 18.76 18.32
N ARG A 102 9.63 17.96 18.42
CA ARG A 102 9.77 16.73 17.63
C ARG A 102 8.82 15.64 18.11
N GLU A 103 8.53 15.59 19.41
CA GLU A 103 7.52 14.68 19.98
C GLU A 103 6.11 15.01 19.48
N ALA A 104 5.76 16.31 19.46
CA ALA A 104 4.49 16.78 18.92
C ALA A 104 4.35 16.46 17.43
N THR A 105 5.41 16.72 16.64
CA THR A 105 5.43 16.47 15.19
C THR A 105 5.30 14.97 14.89
N ARG A 106 6.04 14.13 15.63
CA ARG A 106 5.91 12.66 15.51
C ARG A 106 4.49 12.19 15.81
N SER A 107 3.91 12.68 16.91
CA SER A 107 2.53 12.31 17.29
C SER A 107 1.54 12.72 16.20
N PHE A 108 1.66 13.93 15.68
CA PHE A 108 0.86 14.43 14.57
C PHE A 108 0.99 13.55 13.30
N ILE A 109 2.21 13.16 12.92
CA ILE A 109 2.46 12.25 11.79
C ILE A 109 1.77 10.90 12.03
N ILE A 110 1.94 10.29 13.21
CA ILE A 110 1.32 8.99 13.52
C ILE A 110 -0.22 9.08 13.46
N TYR A 111 -0.82 10.09 14.10
CA TYR A 111 -2.28 10.24 14.12
C TYR A 111 -2.86 10.56 12.74
N SER A 112 -2.16 11.35 11.91
CA SER A 112 -2.60 11.64 10.55
C SER A 112 -2.59 10.38 9.67
N TYR A 113 -1.53 9.57 9.72
CA TYR A 113 -1.47 8.29 9.00
C TYR A 113 -2.49 7.27 9.52
N MET A 114 -2.77 7.23 10.81
CA MET A 114 -3.82 6.39 11.39
C MET A 114 -5.20 6.81 10.89
N THR A 115 -5.51 8.11 10.90
CA THR A 115 -6.78 8.66 10.39
C THR A 115 -6.96 8.34 8.90
N MET A 116 -5.92 8.55 8.10
CA MET A 116 -5.94 8.22 6.68
C MET A 116 -6.13 6.72 6.42
N SER A 117 -5.60 5.84 7.29
CA SER A 117 -5.82 4.40 7.20
C SER A 117 -7.30 4.01 7.35
N VAL A 118 -8.04 4.71 8.22
CA VAL A 118 -9.49 4.52 8.37
C VAL A 118 -10.24 4.97 7.11
N ILE A 119 -9.87 6.14 6.57
CA ILE A 119 -10.45 6.65 5.31
C ILE A 119 -10.20 5.66 4.17
N MET A 120 -8.98 5.14 4.07
CA MET A 120 -8.60 4.12 3.09
C MET A 120 -9.45 2.85 3.23
N GLY A 121 -9.72 2.40 4.45
CA GLY A 121 -10.64 1.28 4.72
C GLY A 121 -12.03 1.53 4.12
N GLY A 122 -12.58 2.74 4.30
CA GLY A 122 -13.85 3.14 3.69
C GLY A 122 -13.83 3.14 2.15
N ILE A 123 -12.73 3.60 1.54
CA ILE A 123 -12.55 3.58 0.07
C ILE A 123 -12.51 2.15 -0.46
N TRP A 124 -11.81 1.25 0.24
CA TRP A 124 -11.75 -0.17 -0.12
C TRP A 124 -13.11 -0.87 0.04
N LEU A 125 -13.86 -0.58 1.11
CA LEU A 125 -15.22 -1.08 1.29
C LEU A 125 -16.14 -0.62 0.15
N LYS A 126 -16.01 0.65 -0.26
CA LYS A 126 -16.77 1.18 -1.40
C LYS A 126 -16.43 0.43 -2.70
N LEU A 127 -15.15 0.19 -2.97
CA LEU A 127 -14.74 -0.59 -4.14
C LEU A 127 -15.34 -2.00 -4.11
N ALA A 128 -15.26 -2.68 -2.96
CA ALA A 128 -15.82 -4.03 -2.80
C ALA A 128 -17.34 -4.07 -3.04
N HIS A 129 -18.05 -3.03 -2.60
CA HIS A 129 -19.50 -2.89 -2.84
C HIS A 129 -19.83 -2.73 -4.33
N GLU A 130 -19.10 -1.87 -5.05
CA GLU A 130 -19.28 -1.66 -6.49
C GLU A 130 -18.98 -2.96 -7.27
N GLU A 131 -17.88 -3.64 -6.97
CA GLU A 131 -17.54 -4.91 -7.62
C GLU A 131 -18.56 -6.03 -7.32
N SER A 132 -19.19 -6.00 -6.14
CA SER A 132 -20.26 -6.94 -5.79
C SER A 132 -21.52 -6.69 -6.61
N LYS A 133 -21.91 -5.42 -6.81
CA LYS A 133 -23.07 -5.05 -7.63
C LYS A 133 -22.90 -5.45 -9.09
N GLU A 134 -21.73 -5.16 -9.68
CA GLU A 134 -21.42 -5.56 -11.05
C GLU A 134 -21.54 -7.08 -11.24
N LYS A 135 -21.03 -7.87 -10.29
CA LYS A 135 -21.17 -9.33 -10.33
C LYS A 135 -22.63 -9.77 -10.28
N GLN A 136 -23.44 -9.19 -9.39
CA GLN A 136 -24.86 -9.55 -9.26
C GLN A 136 -25.65 -9.27 -10.53
N GLN A 137 -25.41 -8.12 -11.18
CA GLN A 137 -26.04 -7.77 -12.46
C GLN A 137 -25.68 -8.77 -13.56
N LEU A 138 -24.39 -9.11 -13.68
CA LEU A 138 -23.94 -10.11 -14.65
C LEU A 138 -24.56 -11.50 -14.41
N PHE A 139 -24.81 -11.89 -13.15
CA PHE A 139 -25.48 -13.15 -12.87
C PHE A 139 -26.96 -13.13 -13.27
N ALA A 140 -27.66 -12.02 -13.02
CA ALA A 140 -29.07 -11.85 -13.40
C ALA A 140 -29.25 -11.88 -14.93
N GLU A 141 -28.38 -11.21 -15.69
CA GLU A 141 -28.43 -11.19 -17.15
C GLU A 141 -28.13 -12.55 -17.81
N ASN A 142 -27.42 -13.45 -17.12
CA ASN A 142 -27.10 -14.80 -17.64
C ASN A 142 -28.10 -15.87 -17.16
N SER A 143 -29.06 -15.52 -16.32
CA SER A 143 -30.12 -16.43 -15.83
C SER A 143 -31.44 -16.32 -16.59
N ASP A 144 -31.57 -15.29 -17.44
CA ASP A 144 -32.69 -15.07 -18.38
C ASP A 144 -32.34 -15.62 -19.78
#